data_AF-A0A1R3WEU1-F1
#
_entry.id   AF-A0A1R3WEU1-F1
#
_cell.length_a   1.000
_cell.length_b   1.000
_cell.length_c   1.000
_cell.angle_alpha   90.00
_cell.angle_beta   90.00
_cell.angle_gamma   90.00
#
_symmetry.space_group_name_H-M   'P 1'
#
loop_
_entity.id
_entity.type
_entity.pdbx_description
1 polymer ?
#
loop_
_entity_poly.entity_id
_entity_poly.type
_entity_poly.pdbx_seq_one_letter_code
_entity_poly.pdbx_strand_id
1 'polypeptide(L)'
;MKRWGAVVLAAVIGGALGAASLTGAASASTIPFDVDFGIVMPGEAREARVDVVVPVISTVTAAGWDEITGDGAWGAELCDAGGACTPVTELVGTTLQIDTYDLVLGVTMPETATGAATSGRGRISLEEIPELPVTGGLAATGGTLPWIAAAIGAAALGSGAAILIRRRRTGEETTR
;
A
#
# COMPACT_ATOMS: atom_id res chain seq x y z
N MET A 1 -55.93 29.42 25.04
CA MET A 1 -55.17 29.67 23.79
C MET A 1 -54.53 28.37 23.32
N LYS A 2 -54.39 28.25 22.00
CA LYS A 2 -54.25 27.05 21.15
C LYS A 2 -53.13 26.07 21.56
N ARG A 3 -53.51 24.78 21.64
CA ARG A 3 -52.64 23.59 21.64
C ARG A 3 -51.91 23.50 20.29
N TRP A 4 -50.59 23.39 20.29
CA TRP A 4 -49.81 23.06 19.08
C TRP A 4 -49.43 21.59 19.14
N GLY A 5 -49.97 20.86 18.16
CA GLY A 5 -49.87 19.41 18.04
C GLY A 5 -48.47 18.96 17.68
N ALA A 6 -48.12 17.81 18.25
CA ALA A 6 -46.98 17.00 17.87
C ALA A 6 -47.10 16.60 16.39
N VAL A 7 -46.12 16.99 15.57
CA VAL A 7 -45.91 16.41 14.26
C VAL A 7 -44.93 15.26 14.43
N VAL A 8 -45.47 14.05 14.38
CA VAL A 8 -44.73 12.79 14.29
C VAL A 8 -44.17 12.70 12.87
N LEU A 9 -42.86 12.89 12.70
CA LEU A 9 -42.18 12.56 11.45
C LEU A 9 -41.65 11.13 11.56
N ALA A 10 -42.28 10.23 10.81
CA ALA A 10 -41.97 8.81 10.78
C ALA A 10 -40.57 8.56 10.20
N ALA A 11 -39.76 7.84 10.97
CA ALA A 11 -38.49 7.27 10.56
C ALA A 11 -38.73 6.17 9.53
N VAL A 12 -38.26 6.37 8.29
CA VAL A 12 -38.08 5.28 7.31
C VAL A 12 -36.58 4.98 7.26
N ILE A 13 -36.13 4.10 8.16
CA ILE A 13 -34.82 3.46 8.07
C ILE A 13 -35.01 2.23 7.18
N GLY A 14 -34.95 2.46 5.87
CA GLY A 14 -34.84 1.39 4.89
C GLY A 14 -33.45 0.79 4.97
N GLY A 15 -33.29 -0.26 5.78
CA GLY A 15 -32.07 -1.02 5.91
C GLY A 15 -31.75 -1.79 4.63
N ALA A 16 -31.02 -1.17 3.72
CA ALA A 16 -30.20 -1.89 2.76
C ALA A 16 -28.89 -2.28 3.47
N LEU A 17 -28.90 -3.40 4.21
CA LEU A 17 -27.69 -4.10 4.59
C LEU A 17 -27.10 -4.74 3.33
N GLY A 18 -26.56 -3.90 2.45
CA GLY A 18 -25.59 -4.35 1.47
C GLY A 18 -24.36 -4.77 2.25
N ALA A 19 -24.16 -6.08 2.40
CA ALA A 19 -22.85 -6.63 2.70
C ALA A 19 -21.95 -6.27 1.51
N ALA A 20 -21.41 -5.05 1.52
CA ALA A 20 -20.23 -4.71 0.76
C ALA A 20 -19.14 -5.57 1.37
N SER A 21 -18.98 -6.77 0.83
CA SER A 21 -17.75 -7.53 0.98
C SER A 21 -16.63 -6.60 0.55
N LEU A 22 -15.93 -6.03 1.53
CA LEU A 22 -14.64 -5.40 1.36
C LEU A 22 -13.68 -6.51 0.93
N THR A 23 -13.80 -6.95 -0.33
CA THR A 23 -12.70 -7.61 -1.01
C THR A 23 -11.62 -6.54 -1.08
N GLY A 24 -10.67 -6.61 -0.15
CA GLY A 24 -9.49 -5.76 -0.18
C GLY A 24 -8.85 -5.98 -1.55
N ALA A 25 -8.94 -4.97 -2.42
CA ALA A 25 -8.25 -5.03 -3.69
C ALA A 25 -6.76 -5.09 -3.36
N ALA A 26 -6.05 -6.07 -3.93
CA ALA A 26 -4.60 -6.08 -3.87
C ALA A 26 -4.09 -4.72 -4.37
N SER A 27 -3.28 -4.05 -3.56
CA SER A 27 -2.75 -2.75 -3.94
C SER A 27 -1.61 -2.99 -4.93
N ALA A 28 -1.84 -2.64 -6.19
CA ALA A 28 -0.76 -2.56 -7.16
C ALA A 28 0.03 -1.27 -6.95
N SER A 29 1.34 -1.38 -6.73
CA SER A 29 2.27 -0.25 -6.64
C SER A 29 3.20 -0.27 -7.84
N THR A 30 3.69 0.89 -8.26
CA THR A 30 4.68 0.99 -9.34
C THR A 30 5.79 1.92 -8.91
N ILE A 31 7.02 1.43 -9.02
CA ILE A 31 8.25 2.15 -8.70
C ILE A 31 8.89 2.58 -10.02
N PRO A 32 8.70 3.84 -10.44
CA PRO A 32 9.38 4.36 -11.63
C PRO A 32 10.85 4.62 -11.31
N PHE A 33 11.72 4.41 -12.30
CA PHE A 33 13.10 4.86 -12.26
C PHE A 33 13.45 5.56 -13.57
N ASP A 34 14.24 6.62 -13.47
CA ASP A 34 14.70 7.43 -14.60
C ASP A 34 16.17 7.78 -14.34
N VAL A 35 17.00 7.63 -15.36
CA VAL A 35 18.43 7.91 -15.30
C VAL A 35 18.87 8.67 -16.53
N ASP A 36 19.66 9.72 -16.31
CA ASP A 36 20.35 10.47 -17.35
C ASP A 36 21.85 10.38 -17.11
N PHE A 37 22.55 9.67 -18.00
CA PHE A 37 24.00 9.54 -17.97
C PHE A 37 24.71 10.66 -18.73
N GLY A 38 23.96 11.57 -19.35
CA GLY A 38 24.50 12.60 -20.22
C GLY A 38 25.20 12.01 -21.43
N ILE A 39 26.31 12.63 -21.86
CA ILE A 39 27.09 12.13 -22.98
C ILE A 39 28.02 11.02 -22.48
N VAL A 40 27.86 9.81 -23.01
CA VAL A 40 28.74 8.65 -22.73
C VAL A 40 29.63 8.40 -23.94
N MET A 41 30.94 8.30 -23.72
CA MET A 41 31.93 8.12 -24.79
C MET A 41 31.99 6.65 -25.24
N PRO A 42 32.46 6.38 -26.47
CA PRO A 42 32.66 4.99 -26.94
C PRO A 42 33.67 4.25 -26.05
N GLY A 43 33.33 3.02 -25.64
CA GLY A 43 34.12 2.20 -24.72
C GLY A 43 33.94 2.57 -23.24
N GLU A 44 33.14 3.59 -22.92
CA GLU A 44 32.87 4.01 -21.55
C GLU A 44 31.70 3.22 -20.95
N ALA A 45 31.83 2.87 -19.66
CA ALA A 45 30.75 2.34 -18.85
C ALA A 45 30.37 3.35 -17.76
N ARG A 46 29.07 3.53 -17.56
CA ARG A 46 28.50 4.38 -16.51
C ARG A 46 27.52 3.58 -15.66
N GLU A 47 27.51 3.87 -14.37
CA GLU A 47 26.63 3.25 -13.38
C GLU A 47 26.01 4.34 -12.50
N ALA A 48 24.75 4.15 -12.13
CA ALA A 48 24.03 4.92 -11.13
C ALA A 48 23.33 3.98 -10.15
N ARG A 49 23.16 4.43 -8.91
CA ARG A 49 22.49 3.67 -7.84
C ARG A 49 21.33 4.47 -7.29
N VAL A 50 20.21 3.79 -7.07
CA VAL A 50 18.97 4.37 -6.54
C VAL A 50 18.43 3.45 -5.46
N ASP A 51 18.13 4.00 -4.29
CA ASP A 51 17.51 3.24 -3.20
C ASP A 51 16.03 2.97 -3.53
N VAL A 52 15.62 1.71 -3.43
CA VAL A 52 14.25 1.26 -3.67
C VAL A 52 13.68 0.68 -2.38
N VAL A 53 12.71 1.37 -1.80
CA VAL A 53 12.04 0.92 -0.57
C VAL A 53 10.80 0.10 -0.90
N VAL A 54 10.75 -1.14 -0.43
CA VAL A 54 9.60 -2.03 -0.56
C VAL A 54 8.89 -2.11 0.81
N PRO A 55 7.75 -1.43 1.00
CA PRO A 55 7.15 -1.29 2.33
C PRO A 55 6.33 -2.50 2.78
N VAL A 56 5.93 -3.37 1.83
CA VAL A 56 5.12 -4.57 2.08
C VAL A 56 5.62 -5.72 1.21
N ILE A 57 5.44 -6.96 1.67
CA ILE A 57 5.81 -8.14 0.89
C ILE A 57 5.00 -8.15 -0.40
N SER A 58 5.69 -8.15 -1.53
CA SER A 58 5.08 -7.96 -2.84
C SER A 58 5.65 -8.91 -3.88
N THR A 59 4.83 -9.35 -4.82
CA THR A 59 5.27 -10.06 -6.03
C THR A 59 5.52 -9.05 -7.14
N VAL A 60 6.62 -9.20 -7.86
CA VAL A 60 6.92 -8.37 -9.03
C VAL A 60 6.09 -8.86 -10.21
N THR A 61 5.24 -8.01 -10.77
CA THR A 61 4.35 -8.34 -11.90
C THR A 61 4.88 -7.83 -13.24
N ALA A 62 5.67 -6.76 -13.23
CA ALA A 62 6.39 -6.26 -14.40
C ALA A 62 7.68 -5.58 -13.94
N ALA A 63 8.74 -5.71 -14.72
CA ALA A 63 10.03 -5.10 -14.42
C ALA A 63 10.84 -4.93 -15.70
N GLY A 64 11.33 -3.72 -15.95
CA GLY A 64 12.18 -3.46 -17.12
C GLY A 64 12.24 -1.99 -17.53
N TRP A 65 12.93 -1.75 -18.64
CA TRP A 65 13.00 -0.46 -19.30
C TRP A 65 11.74 -0.23 -20.15
N ASP A 66 11.13 0.94 -20.03
CA ASP A 66 10.02 1.37 -20.87
C ASP A 66 10.54 2.18 -22.08
N GLU A 67 11.58 2.99 -21.87
CA GLU A 67 12.17 3.88 -22.88
C GLU A 67 13.68 3.98 -22.65
N ILE A 68 14.48 3.86 -23.72
CA ILE A 68 15.93 4.07 -23.70
C ILE A 68 16.35 4.94 -24.87
N THR A 69 17.32 5.81 -24.64
CA THR A 69 17.96 6.67 -25.64
C THR A 69 19.46 6.39 -25.67
N GLY A 70 20.00 6.09 -26.84
CA GLY A 70 21.42 5.77 -27.05
C GLY A 70 21.66 4.28 -27.34
N ASP A 71 22.76 3.99 -28.06
CA ASP A 71 23.07 2.66 -28.61
C ASP A 71 23.86 1.76 -27.64
N GLY A 72 23.90 2.10 -26.35
CA GLY A 72 24.62 1.36 -25.33
C GLY A 72 23.96 0.03 -24.97
N ALA A 73 24.74 -0.88 -24.40
CA ALA A 73 24.21 -2.05 -23.71
C ALA A 73 23.70 -1.60 -22.32
N TRP A 74 22.38 -1.63 -22.15
CA TRP A 74 21.71 -1.22 -20.92
C TRP A 74 21.54 -2.40 -19.96
N GLY A 75 21.82 -2.16 -18.69
CA GLY A 75 21.63 -3.09 -17.59
C GLY A 75 20.86 -2.44 -16.45
N ALA A 76 20.00 -3.22 -15.80
CA ALA A 76 19.38 -2.83 -14.54
C ALA A 76 19.35 -4.07 -13.64
N GLU A 77 19.85 -3.93 -12.43
CA GLU A 77 19.93 -4.99 -11.43
C GLU A 77 19.40 -4.48 -10.09
N LEU A 78 18.66 -5.32 -9.38
CA LEU A 78 18.20 -5.03 -8.02
C LEU A 78 19.05 -5.86 -7.06
N CYS A 79 19.77 -5.19 -6.16
CA CYS A 79 20.62 -5.83 -5.17
C CYS A 79 19.96 -5.80 -3.80
N ASP A 80 19.99 -6.93 -3.10
CA ASP A 80 19.54 -7.01 -1.71
C ASP A 80 20.58 -6.44 -0.73
N ALA A 81 20.22 -6.33 0.55
CA ALA A 81 21.13 -5.86 1.59
C ALA A 81 22.35 -6.77 1.82
N GLY A 82 22.32 -8.01 1.31
CA GLY A 82 23.43 -8.95 1.30
C GLY A 82 24.40 -8.75 0.12
N GLY A 83 24.07 -7.86 -0.81
CA GLY A 83 24.84 -7.58 -2.02
C GLY A 83 24.61 -8.56 -3.16
N ALA A 84 23.60 -9.44 -3.07
CA ALA A 84 23.23 -10.30 -4.17
C ALA A 84 22.36 -9.52 -5.16
N CYS A 85 22.83 -9.41 -6.41
CA CYS A 85 22.16 -8.65 -7.46
C CYS A 85 21.42 -9.59 -8.42
N THR A 86 20.17 -9.24 -8.74
CA THR A 86 19.34 -9.96 -9.71
C THR A 86 18.97 -9.01 -10.85
N PRO A 87 19.13 -9.40 -12.13
CA PRO A 87 18.71 -8.59 -13.26
C PRO A 87 17.22 -8.27 -13.18
N VAL A 88 16.85 -7.01 -13.44
CA VAL A 88 15.45 -6.53 -13.36
C VAL A 88 14.53 -7.34 -14.28
N THR A 89 15.03 -7.81 -15.43
CA THR A 89 14.27 -8.67 -16.36
C THR A 89 13.95 -10.06 -15.80
N GLU A 90 14.70 -10.53 -14.80
CA GLU A 90 14.51 -11.84 -14.16
C GLU A 90 13.67 -11.75 -12.87
N LEU A 91 13.31 -10.53 -12.44
CA LEU A 91 12.53 -10.33 -11.22
C LEU A 91 11.06 -10.72 -11.38
N VAL A 92 10.50 -10.80 -12.59
CA VAL A 92 9.07 -11.04 -12.78
C VAL A 92 8.65 -12.39 -12.17
N GLY A 93 7.66 -12.34 -11.28
CA GLY A 93 7.19 -13.49 -10.51
C GLY A 93 7.95 -13.75 -9.21
N THR A 94 9.04 -13.02 -8.93
CA THR A 94 9.75 -13.10 -7.66
C THR A 94 9.01 -12.33 -6.56
N THR A 95 9.17 -12.77 -5.31
CA THR A 95 8.64 -12.09 -4.13
C THR A 95 9.73 -11.25 -3.49
N LEU A 96 9.50 -9.94 -3.39
CA LEU A 96 10.33 -9.01 -2.63
C LEU A 96 9.83 -8.93 -1.19
N GLN A 97 10.78 -9.02 -0.25
CA GLN A 97 10.53 -8.81 1.18
C GLN A 97 10.48 -7.32 1.50
N ILE A 98 10.00 -7.00 2.71
CA ILE A 98 10.03 -5.65 3.26
C ILE A 98 11.48 -5.28 3.56
N ASP A 99 12.07 -4.47 2.69
CA ASP A 99 13.45 -4.01 2.84
C ASP A 99 13.72 -2.80 1.94
N THR A 100 14.93 -2.24 2.06
CA THR A 100 15.51 -1.32 1.10
C THR A 100 16.49 -2.09 0.21
N TYR A 101 16.32 -1.94 -1.09
CA TYR A 101 17.15 -2.56 -2.12
C TYR A 101 17.94 -1.49 -2.87
N ASP A 102 19.10 -1.85 -3.41
CA ASP A 102 19.87 -0.98 -4.29
C ASP A 102 19.52 -1.31 -5.74
N LEU A 103 18.88 -0.38 -6.45
CA LEU A 103 18.69 -0.48 -7.90
C LEU A 103 19.94 0.08 -8.59
N VAL A 104 20.71 -0.81 -9.20
CA VAL A 104 21.92 -0.49 -9.96
C VAL A 104 21.55 -0.40 -11.44
N LEU A 105 21.71 0.80 -12.00
CA LEU A 105 21.43 1.10 -13.40
C LEU A 105 22.75 1.29 -14.12
N GLY A 106 22.96 0.60 -15.23
CA GLY A 106 24.22 0.62 -15.97
C GLY A 106 24.01 0.81 -17.45
N VAL A 107 24.97 1.47 -18.09
CA VAL A 107 25.11 1.49 -19.55
C VAL A 107 26.57 1.29 -19.93
N THR A 108 26.81 0.42 -20.91
CA THR A 108 28.14 0.23 -21.51
C THR A 108 28.08 0.59 -22.98
N MET A 109 28.82 1.60 -23.39
CA MET A 109 28.83 2.07 -24.77
C MET A 109 29.86 1.27 -25.59
N PRO A 110 29.49 0.67 -26.75
CA PRO A 110 30.45 -0.07 -27.57
C PRO A 110 31.52 0.88 -28.13
N GLU A 111 32.74 0.38 -28.37
CA GLU A 111 33.85 1.18 -28.91
C GLU A 111 33.54 1.76 -30.31
N THR A 112 32.60 1.14 -31.04
CA THR A 112 32.15 1.57 -32.37
C THR A 112 31.06 2.62 -32.34
N ALA A 113 30.55 3.00 -31.16
CA ALA A 113 29.51 4.02 -31.05
C ALA A 113 30.05 5.40 -31.42
N THR A 114 29.13 6.32 -31.71
CA THR A 114 29.40 7.76 -31.64
C THR A 114 28.85 8.27 -30.32
N GLY A 115 29.70 8.90 -29.50
CA GLY A 115 29.27 9.41 -28.19
C GLY A 115 28.01 10.27 -28.31
N ALA A 116 27.00 9.94 -27.50
CA ALA A 116 25.67 10.53 -27.58
C ALA A 116 25.06 10.68 -26.19
N ALA A 117 24.06 11.56 -26.10
CA ALA A 117 23.24 11.67 -24.89
C ALA A 117 22.53 10.33 -24.63
N THR A 118 22.64 9.85 -23.41
CA THR A 118 22.24 8.50 -23.00
C THR A 118 21.35 8.61 -21.78
N SER A 119 20.08 8.25 -21.94
CA SER A 119 19.08 8.30 -20.87
C SER A 119 18.12 7.13 -20.96
N GLY A 120 17.53 6.72 -19.84
CA GLY A 120 16.64 5.59 -19.76
C GLY A 120 15.57 5.77 -18.69
N ARG A 121 14.37 5.30 -18.98
CA ARG A 121 13.25 5.24 -18.04
C ARG A 121 12.71 3.81 -17.98
N GLY A 122 12.41 3.35 -16.79
CA GLY A 122 11.78 2.06 -16.57
C GLY A 122 10.91 2.04 -15.33
N ARG A 123 10.44 0.85 -14.99
CA ARG A 123 9.57 0.62 -13.84
C ARG A 123 9.67 -0.78 -13.28
N ILE A 124 9.33 -0.90 -12.00
CA ILE A 124 9.06 -2.16 -11.31
C ILE A 124 7.63 -2.08 -10.77
N SER A 125 6.73 -2.92 -11.27
CA SER A 125 5.37 -3.06 -10.78
C SER A 125 5.30 -4.16 -9.73
N LEU A 126 4.72 -3.83 -8.60
CA LEU A 126 4.59 -4.66 -7.41
C LEU A 126 3.12 -4.91 -7.14
N GLU A 127 2.78 -6.15 -6.83
CA GLU A 127 1.46 -6.55 -6.34
C GLU A 127 1.60 -7.10 -4.93
N GLU A 128 0.90 -6.48 -3.98
CA GLU A 128 0.90 -6.90 -2.58
C GLU A 128 0.35 -8.32 -2.43
N ILE A 129 1.02 -9.16 -1.62
CA ILE A 129 0.53 -10.50 -1.27
C ILE A 129 -0.31 -10.39 0.01
N PRO A 130 -1.65 -10.54 -0.05
CA PRO A 130 -2.54 -10.28 1.09
C PRO A 130 -2.44 -11.29 2.24
N GLU A 131 -1.64 -12.36 2.10
CA GLU A 131 -1.72 -13.56 2.95
C GLU A 131 -0.65 -13.65 4.05
N LEU A 132 0.28 -12.70 4.13
CA LEU A 132 1.32 -12.72 5.16
C LEU A 132 0.99 -11.71 6.27
N PRO A 133 0.46 -12.15 7.43
CA PRO A 133 0.33 -11.26 8.57
C PRO A 133 1.73 -10.79 8.97
N VAL A 134 2.04 -9.53 8.67
CA VAL A 134 3.27 -8.86 9.09
C VAL A 134 3.26 -8.85 10.62
N THR A 135 3.93 -9.83 11.23
CA THR A 135 4.07 -10.00 12.67
C THR A 135 5.20 -9.09 13.15
N GLY A 136 5.07 -7.78 12.97
CA GLY A 136 6.16 -6.88 13.34
C GLY A 136 5.90 -5.41 13.08
N GLY A 137 5.17 -4.77 14.00
CA GLY A 137 5.37 -3.33 14.27
C GLY A 137 4.31 -2.38 13.73
N LEU A 138 3.11 -2.39 14.31
CA LEU A 138 2.38 -1.21 14.81
C LEU A 138 1.01 -1.62 15.36
N ALA A 139 1.02 -2.24 16.55
CA ALA A 139 -0.10 -2.07 17.47
C ALA A 139 -0.03 -0.65 18.06
N ALA A 140 -0.30 0.40 17.27
CA ALA A 140 -0.56 1.76 17.77
C ALA A 140 -1.09 2.67 16.64
N THR A 141 -2.36 2.48 16.25
CA THR A 141 -3.39 3.49 15.90
C THR A 141 -4.34 2.95 14.82
N GLY A 142 -5.40 2.28 15.28
CA GLY A 142 -6.72 2.24 14.64
C GLY A 142 -6.84 1.66 13.24
N GLY A 143 -7.25 0.39 13.12
CA GLY A 143 -7.84 -0.07 11.85
C GLY A 143 -7.80 -1.57 11.60
N THR A 144 -8.71 -2.31 12.25
CA THR A 144 -9.36 -3.55 11.76
C THR A 144 -8.49 -4.70 11.23
N LEU A 145 -8.15 -5.65 12.13
CA LEU A 145 -7.96 -7.06 11.78
C LEU A 145 -9.29 -7.82 12.00
N PRO A 146 -9.88 -8.44 10.96
CA PRO A 146 -11.27 -8.94 11.02
C PRO A 146 -11.46 -10.36 11.61
N TRP A 147 -10.46 -10.97 12.25
CA TRP A 147 -10.55 -12.38 12.66
C TRP A 147 -10.52 -12.65 14.18
N ILE A 148 -10.18 -11.66 15.02
CA ILE A 148 -10.20 -11.82 16.50
C ILE A 148 -11.47 -11.23 17.14
N ALA A 149 -12.35 -10.60 16.35
CA ALA A 149 -13.59 -9.97 16.82
C ALA A 149 -14.74 -10.94 17.20
N ALA A 150 -14.47 -12.25 17.32
CA ALA A 150 -15.49 -13.23 17.70
C ALA A 150 -15.56 -13.55 19.22
N ALA A 151 -14.68 -12.99 20.07
CA ALA A 151 -14.65 -13.40 21.50
C ALA A 151 -14.75 -12.27 22.55
N ILE A 152 -14.74 -10.98 22.17
CA ILE A 152 -14.83 -9.85 23.14
C ILE A 152 -16.02 -8.92 22.79
N GLY A 153 -17.08 -9.49 22.24
CA GLY A 153 -18.30 -8.78 21.84
C GLY A 153 -19.49 -8.92 22.80
N ALA A 154 -19.25 -9.36 24.05
CA ALA A 154 -20.34 -9.56 25.03
C ALA A 154 -20.32 -8.60 26.23
N ALA A 155 -19.33 -7.70 26.35
CA ALA A 155 -19.15 -6.90 27.57
C ALA A 155 -19.52 -5.41 27.46
N ALA A 156 -19.80 -4.87 26.27
CA ALA A 156 -19.98 -3.42 26.07
C ALA A 156 -21.42 -2.96 25.78
N LEU A 157 -22.42 -3.85 25.85
CA LEU A 157 -23.85 -3.50 25.71
C LEU A 157 -24.65 -3.62 27.03
N GLY A 158 -24.00 -3.97 28.15
CA GLY A 158 -24.67 -4.11 29.45
C GLY A 158 -24.78 -2.82 30.28
N SER A 159 -23.96 -1.82 30.05
CA SER A 159 -23.84 -0.65 30.93
C SER A 159 -24.61 0.59 30.47
N GLY A 160 -25.12 0.63 29.24
CA GLY A 160 -25.93 1.74 28.71
C GLY A 160 -27.41 1.70 29.12
N ALA A 161 -27.98 0.51 29.36
CA ALA A 161 -29.39 0.35 29.73
C ALA A 161 -29.67 0.59 31.23
N ALA A 162 -28.65 0.53 32.10
CA ALA A 162 -28.82 0.71 33.54
C ALA A 162 -29.02 2.19 33.96
N ILE A 163 -28.55 3.16 33.16
CA ILE A 163 -28.61 4.58 33.53
C ILE A 163 -29.97 5.22 33.16
N LEU A 164 -30.68 4.68 32.16
CA LEU A 164 -32.00 5.22 31.77
C LEU A 164 -33.19 4.67 32.57
N ILE A 165 -33.02 3.57 33.31
CA ILE A 165 -34.09 3.02 34.18
C ILE A 165 -34.16 3.75 35.54
N ARG A 166 -33.06 4.34 36.03
CA ARG A 166 -33.05 4.99 37.36
C ARG A 166 -33.72 6.37 37.39
N ARG A 167 -33.98 6.99 36.23
CA ARG A 167 -34.56 8.34 36.15
C ARG A 167 -36.09 8.39 36.06
N ARG A 168 -36.79 7.25 36.05
CA ARG A 168 -38.27 7.19 35.98
C ARG A 168 -38.97 6.84 37.30
N ARG A 169 -38.27 6.76 38.45
CA ARG A 169 -38.88 6.39 39.75
C ARG A 169 -38.84 7.45 40.86
N THR A 170 -38.63 8.71 40.52
CA THR A 170 -38.77 9.81 41.49
C THR A 170 -39.50 10.96 40.84
N GLY A 171 -40.83 10.90 40.88
CA GLY A 171 -41.69 11.95 40.36
C GLY A 171 -43.18 11.68 40.50
N GLU A 172 -43.60 10.85 41.47
CA GLU A 172 -45.01 10.68 41.85
C GLU A 172 -45.09 10.39 43.35
N GLU A 173 -45.07 11.43 44.18
CA GLU A 173 -45.81 11.48 45.46
C GLU A 173 -45.93 12.97 45.87
N THR A 174 -46.98 13.68 45.45
CA THR A 174 -48.32 13.74 46.07
C THR A 174 -48.32 14.56 47.37
N THR A 175 -48.69 15.83 47.21
CA THR A 175 -49.62 16.60 48.06
C THR A 175 -50.16 15.91 49.31
N ARG A 176 -49.87 16.48 50.49
CA ARG A 176 -50.89 16.79 51.50
C ARG A 176 -50.44 17.92 52.41
#